data_AF-A0A066WSU0-F1
#
_entry.id   AF-A0A066WSU0-F1
#
_cell.length_a   1.000
_cell.length_b   1.000
_cell.length_c   1.000
_cell.angle_alpha   90.00
_cell.angle_beta   90.00
_cell.angle_gamma   90.00
#
_symmetry.space_group_name_H-M   'P 1'
#
loop_
_entity.id
_entity.type
_entity.pdbx_description
1 polymer ?
#
loop_
_entity_poly.entity_id
_entity_poly.type
_entity_poly.pdbx_seq_one_letter_code
_entity_poly.pdbx_strand_id
1 'polypeptide(L)' 'MEESKLDKIKSRTFFIDLPTLRPVLFWDTKKSTIDWEKHKKAIIKRVFERGNEMKKKEIIRFYGSEMVDMILKKSISK' A
#
# COMPACT_ATOMS: atom_id res chain seq x y z
N MET A 1 -20.79 -38.94 14.71
CA MET A 1 -21.94 -38.07 14.40
C MET A 1 -21.37 -36.66 14.28
N GLU A 2 -20.76 -36.37 13.12
CA GLU A 2 -21.47 -35.84 11.94
C GLU A 2 -21.73 -34.35 12.17
N GLU A 3 -20.76 -33.54 11.73
CA GLU A 3 -20.85 -32.71 10.51
C GLU A 3 -21.76 -31.49 10.67
N SER A 4 -21.14 -30.32 10.57
CA SER A 4 -21.64 -29.19 9.77
C SER A 4 -20.50 -28.16 9.73
N LYS A 5 -19.66 -28.16 8.69
CA LYS A 5 -19.91 -27.45 7.43
C LYS A 5 -20.50 -26.06 7.67
N LEU A 6 -19.60 -25.08 7.73
CA LEU A 6 -19.87 -23.76 7.19
C LEU A 6 -18.62 -23.24 6.46
N ASP A 7 -18.32 -23.88 5.34
CA ASP A 7 -18.26 -23.21 4.04
C ASP A 7 -18.72 -21.74 4.07
N LYS A 8 -17.79 -20.82 4.35
CA LYS A 8 -17.82 -19.48 3.74
C LYS A 8 -16.44 -18.87 3.58
N ILE A 9 -15.58 -19.62 2.89
CA ILE A 9 -14.43 -19.10 2.15
C ILE A 9 -14.96 -18.24 0.97
N LYS A 10 -15.54 -17.05 1.23
CA LYS A 10 -15.76 -16.04 0.18
C LYS A 10 -16.06 -14.62 0.67
N SER A 11 -15.46 -14.24 1.78
CA SER A 11 -15.26 -12.83 2.09
C SER A 11 -13.95 -12.67 2.85
N ARG A 12 -12.84 -12.96 2.17
CA ARG A 12 -11.68 -12.08 2.35
C ARG A 12 -12.07 -10.73 1.77
N THR A 13 -12.98 -10.03 2.44
CA THR A 13 -12.92 -8.58 2.53
C THR A 13 -11.56 -8.34 3.14
N PHE A 14 -10.55 -8.31 2.27
CA PHE A 14 -9.40 -7.48 2.46
C PHE A 14 -9.98 -6.08 2.62
N PHE A 15 -10.43 -5.75 3.83
CA PHE A 15 -10.11 -4.46 4.41
C PHE A 15 -8.58 -4.43 4.42
N ILE A 16 -8.03 -4.21 3.23
CA ILE A 16 -6.78 -3.52 3.02
C ILE A 16 -7.07 -2.23 3.75
N ASP A 17 -6.69 -2.17 5.02
CA ASP A 17 -6.53 -0.94 5.77
C ASP A 17 -5.57 -0.11 4.92
N LEU A 18 -6.16 0.66 4.00
CA LEU A 18 -5.41 1.55 3.15
C LEU A 18 -4.62 2.41 4.12
N PRO A 19 -3.29 2.52 3.91
CA PRO A 19 -2.48 3.33 4.80
C PRO A 19 -3.12 4.71 4.89
N THR A 20 -3.30 5.22 6.10
CA THR A 20 -4.01 6.48 6.38
C THR A 20 -3.12 7.65 5.96
N LEU A 21 -2.88 7.76 4.65
CA LEU A 21 -2.05 8.78 4.06
C LEU A 21 -2.87 10.06 3.93
N ARG A 22 -2.37 11.15 4.53
CA ARG A 22 -3.03 12.47 4.41
C ARG A 22 -3.32 12.81 2.94
N PRO A 23 -4.52 13.33 2.64
CA PRO A 23 -4.91 13.75 1.27
C PRO A 23 -3.95 14.73 0.62
N VAL A 24 -3.30 15.57 1.40
CA VAL A 24 -2.28 16.51 0.91
C VAL A 24 -1.11 15.84 0.17
N LEU A 25 -0.79 14.57 0.43
CA LEU A 25 0.28 13.88 -0.32
C LEU A 25 -0.09 13.63 -1.78
N PHE A 26 -1.39 13.58 -2.09
CA PHE A 26 -1.91 13.31 -3.42
C PHE A 26 -2.78 14.47 -3.92
N TRP A 27 -2.41 15.71 -3.57
CA TRP A 27 -3.16 16.90 -4.01
C TRP A 27 -3.25 17.01 -5.54
N ASP A 28 -2.25 16.46 -6.26
CA ASP A 28 -2.17 16.40 -7.72
C ASP A 28 -2.84 15.15 -8.33
N THR A 29 -3.21 14.14 -7.53
CA THR A 29 -3.73 12.86 -8.03
C THR A 29 -5.03 12.48 -7.33
N LYS A 30 -6.13 12.37 -8.07
CA LYS A 30 -7.43 11.94 -7.54
C LYS A 30 -7.29 10.60 -6.81
N LYS A 31 -7.30 10.61 -5.47
CA LYS A 31 -7.15 9.42 -4.63
C LYS A 31 -8.10 8.28 -5.00
N SER A 32 -9.31 8.61 -5.43
CA SER A 32 -10.34 7.66 -5.82
C SER A 32 -10.01 6.86 -7.09
N THR A 33 -9.05 7.32 -7.90
CA THR A 33 -8.61 6.63 -9.13
C THR A 33 -7.18 6.12 -9.03
N ILE A 34 -6.53 6.21 -7.87
CA ILE A 34 -5.18 5.69 -7.69
C ILE A 34 -5.26 4.18 -7.61
N ASP A 35 -4.77 3.55 -8.68
CA ASP A 35 -4.55 2.11 -8.75
C ASP A 35 -3.29 1.77 -7.94
N TRP A 36 -3.45 1.38 -6.67
CA TRP A 36 -2.35 1.16 -5.72
C TRP A 36 -1.38 0.08 -6.20
N GLU A 37 -1.89 -0.95 -6.88
CA GLU A 37 -1.05 -2.02 -7.41
C GLU A 37 -0.22 -1.58 -8.62
N LYS A 38 -0.84 -0.87 -9.57
CA LYS A 38 -0.12 -0.35 -10.75
C LYS A 38 0.83 0.79 -10.40
N HIS A 39 0.43 1.66 -9.48
CA HIS A 39 1.19 2.86 -9.11
C HIS A 39 2.03 2.71 -7.84
N LYS A 40 2.18 1.50 -7.28
CA LYS A 40 2.99 1.24 -6.07
C LYS A 40 4.37 1.91 -6.11
N LYS A 41 5.05 1.88 -7.25
CA LYS A 41 6.35 2.55 -7.44
C LYS A 41 6.29 4.05 -7.18
N ALA A 42 5.29 4.72 -7.77
CA ALA A 42 5.11 6.16 -7.63
C ALA A 42 4.63 6.52 -6.21
N ILE A 43 3.74 5.71 -5.64
CA ILE A 43 3.21 5.90 -4.28
C ILE A 43 4.33 5.76 -3.25
N ILE A 44 5.12 4.69 -3.33
CA ILE A 44 6.25 4.44 -2.42
C ILE A 44 7.25 5.59 -2.52
N LYS A 45 7.72 5.96 -3.73
CA LYS A 45 8.65 7.08 -3.89
C LYS A 45 8.10 8.39 -3.30
N ARG A 46 6.85 8.74 -3.63
CA ARG A 46 6.21 9.96 -3.15
C ARG A 46 6.06 10.01 -1.63
N VAL A 47 5.73 8.87 -1.00
CA VAL A 47 5.65 8.77 0.47
C VAL A 47 7.04 8.81 1.11
N PHE A 48 8.07 8.27 0.46
CA PHE A 48 9.44 8.34 0.97
C PHE A 48 10.09 9.72 0.78
N GLU A 49 9.75 10.43 -0.29
CA GLU A 49 10.25 11.78 -0.60
C GLU A 49 9.54 12.87 0.23
N ARG A 50 8.21 12.80 0.38
CA ARG A 50 7.40 13.87 1.00
C ARG A 50 6.64 13.44 2.25
N GLY A 51 6.56 12.14 2.52
CA GLY A 51 5.83 11.60 3.66
C GLY A 51 6.68 11.58 4.93
N ASN A 52 5.99 11.59 6.07
CA ASN A 52 6.62 11.49 7.38
C ASN A 52 6.96 10.03 7.72
N GLU A 53 7.85 9.79 8.68
CA GLU A 53 8.28 8.43 9.07
C GLU A 53 7.12 7.48 9.40
N MET A 54 6.07 7.97 10.06
CA MET A 54 4.86 7.17 10.33
C MET A 54 4.22 6.63 9.04
N LYS A 55 4.12 7.46 8.01
CA LYS A 55 3.54 7.07 6.71
C LYS A 55 4.46 6.13 5.94
N LYS A 56 5.77 6.32 6.06
CA LYS A 56 6.76 5.39 5.49
C LYS A 56 6.59 4.00 6.10
N LYS A 57 6.46 3.92 7.43
CA LYS A 57 6.19 2.66 8.15
C LYS A 57 4.88 2.00 7.72
N GLU A 58 3.81 2.77 7.54
CA GLU A 58 2.55 2.23 6.99
C GLU A 58 2.71 1.68 5.57
N ILE A 59 3.40 2.39 4.69
CA ILE A 59 3.68 1.93 3.31
C ILE A 59 4.56 0.68 3.29
N ILE A 60 5.58 0.63 4.15
CA ILE A 60 6.42 -0.56 4.34
C ILE A 60 5.58 -1.75 4.82
N ARG A 61 4.65 -1.54 5.77
CA ARG A 61 3.74 -2.58 6.25
C ARG A 61 2.77 -3.03 5.16
N PHE A 62 2.33 -2.12 4.29
CA PHE A 62 1.37 -2.40 3.23
C PHE A 62 1.97 -3.17 2.05
N TYR A 63 3.14 -2.74 1.55
CA TYR A 63 3.79 -3.37 0.38
C TYR A 63 4.89 -4.37 0.74
N GLY A 64 5.37 -4.37 1.98
CA GLY A 64 6.56 -5.10 2.41
C GLY A 64 7.84 -4.27 2.28
N SER A 65 8.75 -4.43 3.24
CA SER A 65 10.06 -3.77 3.26
C SER A 65 10.92 -4.10 2.05
N GLU A 66 10.93 -5.37 1.60
CA GLU A 66 11.69 -5.80 0.42
C GLU A 66 11.24 -5.09 -0.86
N MET A 67 9.92 -5.03 -1.10
CA MET A 67 9.35 -4.37 -2.27
C MET A 67 9.69 -2.88 -2.28
N VAL A 68 9.60 -2.24 -1.11
CA VAL A 68 9.93 -0.83 -0.93
C VAL A 68 11.41 -0.58 -1.18
N ASP A 69 12.30 -1.37 -0.59
CA ASP A 69 13.76 -1.26 -0.78
C ASP A 69 14.14 -1.40 -2.26
N MET A 70 13.61 -2.44 -2.93
CA MET A 70 13.83 -2.65 -4.36
C MET A 70 13.45 -1.42 -5.20
N ILE A 71 12.32 -0.78 -4.88
CA ILE A 71 11.82 0.40 -5.61
C ILE A 71 12.70 1.63 -5.34
N LEU A 72 13.13 1.82 -4.09
CA LEU A 72 13.98 2.93 -3.68
C LEU A 72 15.38 2.80 -4.28
N LYS A 73 16.00 1.63 -4.18
CA LYS A 73 17.32 1.33 -4.76
C LYS A 73 17.36 1.57 -6.26
N LYS A 74 16.31 1.16 -6.98
CA LYS A 74 16.16 1.43 -8.43
C LYS A 74 16.02 2.92 -8.77
N SER A 75 15.55 3.75 -7.83
CA SER A 75 15.44 5.20 -8.04
C SER A 75 16.76 5.93 -7.94
N ILE A 76 17.68 5.42 -7.12
CA ILE A 76 18.93 6.09 -6.76
C ILE A 76 20.05 5.75 -7.76
N SER A 77 19.96 4.60 -8.43
CA SER A 77 20.98 4.11 -9.37
C SER A 77 20.89 4.71 -10.79
N LYS A 78 20.30 5.89 -10.98
CA LYS A 78 20.12 6.53 -12.28
C LYS A 78 20.94 7.80 -12.41
#